data_AF-A0A4P9YP87-F1
#
_entry.id   AF-A0A4P9YP87-F1
#
_cell.length_a   1.000
_cell.length_b   1.000
_cell.length_c   1.000
_cell.angle_alpha   90.00
_cell.angle_beta   90.00
_cell.angle_gamma   90.00
#
_symmetry.space_group_name_H-M   'P 1'
#
loop_
_entity.id
_entity.type
_entity.pdbx_description
1 polymer ?
#
loop_
_entity_poly.entity_id
_entity_poly.type
_entity_poly.pdbx_seq_one_letter_code
_entity_poly.pdbx_strand_id
1 'polypeptide(L)'
;RFYAFQNKIESNLEWIDYYDPFKEFERMGGNKDPKRWRLSTANENYSICKTYPKVFGVPEKISDNVIFHAAKFRTKNRLPVLSFIYSPNFGTITRSSQPLVGIKQNRSIQDEKLLEAIFDSNSDLKDQSMKNYIIDARPTTNAMGAGFESTQNYKNSKRMFMGIENIHVMRESLNKLIEDMGYENWLSALEATDWMKHIKLILDAVIIIVKGIYLEGANVLIHCRWDRTAQLSGLAQLCLDPYFRTIQGYIVLIEKEWISFGHKFLDRCGHLSKHPKSHHYKECSPVFHQFLECTWQIMQQNPTHFEFNERFLVDVFEGLYSCQFGNFLLNCEHDRYSRGIYKNTVSIWQIMTNNKDKYINKDYLPLEDVMLPLAAPFHLRFWHGLYCRFS
;
A
#
# COMPACT_ATOMS: atom_id res chain seq x y z
N ARG A 1 -21.63 11.73 14.42
CA ARG A 1 -21.62 11.70 12.94
C ARG A 1 -20.37 12.47 12.52
N PHE A 2 -19.57 11.98 11.56
CA PHE A 2 -18.33 12.67 11.15
C PHE A 2 -18.63 14.04 10.53
N TYR A 3 -17.72 14.99 10.68
CA TYR A 3 -17.86 16.34 10.11
C TYR A 3 -18.00 16.31 8.59
N ALA A 4 -17.38 15.36 7.89
CA ALA A 4 -17.54 15.16 6.44
C ALA A 4 -19.00 15.12 5.94
N PHE A 5 -19.95 14.62 6.73
CA PHE A 5 -21.38 14.59 6.36
C PHE A 5 -22.13 15.91 6.62
N GLN A 6 -21.49 16.82 7.32
CA GLN A 6 -22.01 18.16 7.65
C GLN A 6 -21.20 19.26 6.95
N ASN A 7 -20.11 18.88 6.28
CA ASN A 7 -19.20 19.80 5.67
C ASN A 7 -19.93 20.54 4.54
N LYS A 8 -20.13 21.83 4.73
CA LYS A 8 -20.75 22.74 3.76
C LYS A 8 -19.72 23.42 2.85
N ILE A 9 -18.43 23.13 3.04
CA ILE A 9 -17.39 23.61 2.13
C ILE A 9 -17.76 23.11 0.74
N GLU A 10 -18.02 24.06 -0.15
CA GLU A 10 -18.36 23.81 -1.55
C GLU A 10 -19.50 22.79 -1.72
N SER A 11 -20.65 23.03 -1.07
CA SER A 11 -21.86 22.17 -1.09
C SER A 11 -22.41 21.80 -2.48
N ASN A 12 -21.82 22.34 -3.54
CA ASN A 12 -22.18 22.09 -4.94
C ASN A 12 -21.22 21.10 -5.63
N LEU A 13 -20.13 20.68 -4.98
CA LEU A 13 -19.22 19.69 -5.55
C LEU A 13 -19.82 18.29 -5.45
N GLU A 14 -20.03 17.68 -6.62
CA GLU A 14 -20.30 16.24 -6.73
C GLU A 14 -18.99 15.46 -6.59
N TRP A 15 -19.05 14.25 -6.02
CA TRP A 15 -17.86 13.41 -5.86
C TRP A 15 -17.24 13.03 -7.22
N ILE A 16 -15.96 13.33 -7.41
CA ILE A 16 -15.18 12.86 -8.57
C ILE A 16 -14.37 11.62 -8.19
N ASP A 17 -14.54 10.56 -8.97
CA ASP A 17 -13.72 9.35 -8.89
C ASP A 17 -12.41 9.56 -9.67
N TYR A 18 -11.30 9.65 -8.93
CA TYR A 18 -9.97 9.81 -9.52
C TYR A 18 -9.36 8.48 -9.96
N TYR A 19 -9.91 7.35 -9.51
CA TYR A 19 -9.42 6.01 -9.81
C TYR A 19 -10.49 5.17 -10.52
N ASP A 20 -10.14 4.69 -11.70
CA ASP A 20 -10.90 3.71 -12.45
C ASP A 20 -10.03 2.44 -12.62
N PRO A 21 -10.47 1.26 -12.11
CA PRO A 21 -9.68 0.05 -12.15
C PRO A 21 -9.39 -0.45 -13.56
N PHE A 22 -10.28 -0.21 -14.53
CA PHE A 22 -10.10 -0.62 -15.92
C PHE A 22 -9.07 0.27 -16.62
N LYS A 23 -9.19 1.58 -16.46
CA LYS A 23 -8.22 2.53 -17.05
C LYS A 23 -6.83 2.35 -16.46
N GLU A 24 -6.74 2.12 -15.14
CA GLU A 24 -5.43 1.90 -14.50
C GLU A 24 -4.79 0.58 -14.93
N PHE A 25 -5.59 -0.50 -15.07
CA PHE A 25 -5.10 -1.77 -15.60
C PHE A 25 -4.57 -1.63 -17.02
N GLU A 26 -5.29 -0.90 -17.88
CA GLU A 26 -4.85 -0.59 -19.25
C GLU A 26 -3.56 0.23 -19.25
N ARG A 27 -3.48 1.30 -18.43
CA ARG A 27 -2.31 2.17 -18.30
C ARG A 27 -1.05 1.40 -17.91
N MET A 28 -1.15 0.46 -16.97
CA MET A 28 -0.05 -0.41 -16.54
C MET A 28 0.37 -1.44 -17.61
N GLY A 29 -0.32 -1.50 -18.75
CA GLY A 29 -0.03 -2.42 -19.84
C GLY A 29 -0.75 -3.77 -19.72
N GLY A 30 -1.80 -3.88 -18.91
CA GLY A 30 -2.57 -5.11 -18.74
C GLY A 30 -3.18 -5.66 -20.04
N ASN A 31 -3.48 -4.78 -20.99
CA ASN A 31 -4.00 -5.15 -22.32
C ASN A 31 -2.92 -5.38 -23.38
N LYS A 32 -1.63 -5.14 -23.08
CA LYS A 32 -0.54 -5.33 -24.06
C LYS A 32 -0.34 -6.81 -24.41
N ASP A 33 -0.65 -7.70 -23.47
CA ASP A 33 -0.60 -9.15 -23.69
C ASP A 33 -1.75 -9.83 -22.94
N PRO A 34 -2.95 -9.90 -23.55
CA PRO A 34 -4.17 -10.32 -22.86
C PRO A 34 -4.14 -11.80 -22.44
N LYS A 35 -3.18 -12.61 -22.91
CA LYS A 35 -3.01 -14.00 -22.47
C LYS A 35 -2.46 -14.12 -21.04
N ARG A 36 -2.00 -13.01 -20.44
CA ARG A 36 -1.33 -13.00 -19.12
C ARG A 36 -2.30 -12.71 -17.99
N TRP A 37 -3.08 -11.63 -18.10
CA TRP A 37 -3.90 -11.10 -17.02
C TRP A 37 -5.27 -10.64 -17.51
N ARG A 38 -6.28 -10.78 -16.65
CA ARG A 38 -7.62 -10.21 -16.83
C ARG A 38 -8.12 -9.54 -15.55
N LEU A 39 -9.07 -8.63 -15.72
CA LEU A 39 -9.89 -8.14 -14.62
C LEU A 39 -11.06 -9.08 -14.37
N SER A 40 -11.20 -9.54 -13.13
CA SER A 40 -12.36 -10.31 -12.67
C SER A 40 -13.36 -9.39 -11.99
N THR A 41 -14.63 -9.49 -12.37
CA THR A 41 -15.78 -8.83 -11.72
C THR A 41 -16.45 -9.74 -10.70
N ALA A 42 -15.88 -10.91 -10.39
CA ALA A 42 -16.48 -11.89 -9.48
C ALA A 42 -16.69 -11.38 -8.03
N ASN A 43 -16.08 -10.26 -7.67
CA ASN A 43 -16.24 -9.60 -6.38
C ASN A 43 -17.09 -8.31 -6.45
N GLU A 44 -17.85 -8.09 -7.53
CA GLU A 44 -18.70 -6.88 -7.72
C GLU A 44 -19.67 -6.65 -6.56
N ASN A 45 -20.18 -7.75 -5.98
CA ASN A 45 -21.05 -7.76 -4.81
C ASN A 45 -20.32 -8.07 -3.49
N TYR A 46 -18.99 -8.01 -3.48
CA TYR A 46 -18.14 -8.24 -2.31
C TYR A 46 -18.27 -9.63 -1.67
N SER A 47 -18.74 -10.62 -2.42
CA SER A 47 -19.04 -11.98 -1.95
C SER A 47 -17.79 -12.85 -1.75
N ILE A 48 -16.72 -12.60 -2.51
CA ILE A 48 -15.44 -13.32 -2.37
C ILE A 48 -14.66 -12.73 -1.20
N CYS A 49 -14.43 -11.42 -1.23
CA CYS A 49 -13.71 -10.71 -0.19
C CYS A 49 -14.32 -9.32 0.03
N LYS A 50 -14.93 -9.14 1.20
CA LYS A 50 -15.59 -7.89 1.61
C LYS A 50 -14.66 -6.68 1.64
N THR A 51 -13.35 -6.90 1.85
CA THR A 51 -12.38 -5.83 2.02
C THR A 51 -11.43 -5.63 0.84
N TYR A 52 -11.72 -6.30 -0.28
CA TYR A 52 -11.12 -6.02 -1.58
C TYR A 52 -12.04 -5.16 -2.44
N PRO A 53 -11.50 -4.53 -3.49
CA PRO A 53 -12.31 -3.80 -4.47
C PRO A 53 -13.29 -4.73 -5.19
N LYS A 54 -14.31 -4.14 -5.83
CA LYS A 54 -15.26 -4.85 -6.70
C LYS A 54 -14.61 -5.63 -7.83
N VAL A 55 -13.53 -5.08 -8.38
CA VAL A 55 -12.81 -5.61 -9.53
C VAL A 55 -11.33 -5.72 -9.18
N PHE A 56 -10.70 -6.83 -9.53
CA PHE A 56 -9.27 -7.03 -9.34
C PHE A 56 -8.65 -7.89 -10.45
N GLY A 57 -7.35 -7.73 -10.67
CA GLY A 57 -6.63 -8.49 -11.68
C GLY A 57 -6.20 -9.88 -11.21
N VAL A 58 -6.32 -10.86 -12.10
CA VAL A 58 -5.94 -12.27 -11.90
C VAL A 58 -5.33 -12.82 -13.19
N PRO A 59 -4.53 -13.91 -13.14
CA PRO A 59 -4.00 -14.49 -14.36
C PRO A 59 -5.12 -14.96 -15.29
N GLU A 60 -4.98 -14.74 -16.60
CA GLU A 60 -6.00 -15.07 -17.60
C GLU A 60 -6.45 -16.53 -17.52
N LYS A 61 -5.50 -17.45 -17.30
CA LYS A 61 -5.75 -18.90 -17.22
C LYS A 61 -6.49 -19.35 -15.96
N ILE A 62 -6.74 -18.46 -15.00
CA ILE A 62 -7.40 -18.78 -13.74
C ILE A 62 -8.87 -18.38 -13.82
N SER A 63 -9.78 -19.33 -13.57
CA SER A 63 -11.22 -19.06 -13.54
C SER A 63 -11.69 -18.48 -12.20
N ASP A 64 -12.84 -17.81 -12.22
CA ASP A 64 -13.45 -17.23 -11.00
C ASP A 64 -13.81 -18.29 -9.95
N ASN A 65 -14.06 -19.54 -10.36
CA ASN A 65 -14.27 -20.65 -9.42
C ASN A 65 -12.98 -21.00 -8.64
N VAL A 66 -11.81 -20.97 -9.31
CA VAL A 66 -10.52 -21.19 -8.62
C VAL A 66 -10.27 -20.06 -7.62
N ILE A 67 -10.54 -18.81 -8.01
CA ILE A 67 -10.43 -17.62 -7.16
C ILE A 67 -11.31 -17.73 -5.91
N PHE A 68 -12.58 -18.12 -6.07
CA PHE A 68 -13.52 -18.31 -4.95
C PHE A 68 -13.01 -19.33 -3.92
N HIS A 69 -12.44 -20.45 -4.38
CA HIS A 69 -11.90 -21.48 -3.49
C HIS A 69 -10.53 -21.12 -2.90
N ALA A 70 -9.64 -20.50 -3.68
CA ALA A 70 -8.35 -20.01 -3.20
C ALA A 70 -8.51 -18.97 -2.09
N ALA A 71 -9.50 -18.08 -2.22
CA ALA A 71 -9.80 -17.07 -1.22
C ALA A 71 -10.05 -17.66 0.17
N LYS A 72 -10.74 -18.80 0.27
CA LYS A 72 -11.03 -19.46 1.56
C LYS A 72 -9.77 -19.92 2.31
N PHE A 73 -8.64 -20.07 1.61
CA PHE A 73 -7.36 -20.44 2.20
C PHE A 73 -6.54 -19.23 2.67
N ARG A 74 -7.02 -18.01 2.42
CA ARG A 74 -6.31 -16.77 2.73
C ARG A 74 -7.03 -16.03 3.85
N THR A 75 -6.26 -15.42 4.75
CA THR A 75 -6.84 -14.73 5.92
C THR A 75 -7.82 -13.63 5.49
N LYS A 76 -9.06 -13.68 5.98
CA LYS A 76 -10.14 -12.73 5.59
C LYS A 76 -10.45 -12.75 4.09
N ASN A 77 -10.18 -13.87 3.42
CA ASN A 77 -10.40 -14.08 2.00
C ASN A 77 -9.60 -13.17 1.07
N ARG A 78 -8.53 -12.55 1.57
CA ARG A 78 -7.68 -11.64 0.80
C ARG A 78 -6.65 -12.46 0.02
N LEU A 79 -7.11 -13.04 -1.09
CA LEU A 79 -6.34 -13.87 -2.00
C LEU A 79 -5.29 -13.09 -2.80
N PRO A 80 -4.27 -13.76 -3.37
CA PRO A 80 -3.35 -13.14 -4.31
C PRO A 80 -4.06 -12.51 -5.51
N VAL A 81 -3.92 -11.19 -5.66
CA VAL A 81 -4.44 -10.43 -6.81
C VAL A 81 -3.41 -9.42 -7.29
N LEU A 82 -3.52 -9.04 -8.56
CA LEU A 82 -2.65 -8.06 -9.20
C LEU A 82 -2.77 -6.68 -8.53
N SER A 83 -1.62 -6.07 -8.30
CA SER A 83 -1.51 -4.69 -7.87
C SER A 83 -0.81 -3.83 -8.93
N PHE A 84 0.23 -4.34 -9.58
CA PHE A 84 1.01 -3.60 -10.56
C PHE A 84 1.63 -4.50 -11.64
N ILE A 85 1.74 -3.99 -12.86
CA ILE A 85 2.51 -4.59 -13.96
C ILE A 85 3.60 -3.60 -14.36
N TYR A 86 4.86 -4.04 -14.31
CA TYR A 86 5.96 -3.29 -14.88
C TYR A 86 6.03 -3.58 -16.38
N SER A 87 5.36 -2.74 -17.18
CA SER A 87 5.18 -2.97 -18.61
C SER A 87 6.45 -3.29 -19.42
N PRO A 88 7.66 -2.80 -19.10
CA PRO A 88 8.84 -3.11 -19.89
C PRO A 88 9.24 -4.60 -19.91
N ASN A 89 8.96 -5.36 -18.84
CA ASN A 89 9.34 -6.79 -18.75
C ASN A 89 8.21 -7.70 -18.21
N PHE A 90 7.01 -7.15 -18.02
CA PHE A 90 5.84 -7.82 -17.46
C PHE A 90 6.02 -8.42 -16.05
N GLY A 91 7.07 -8.03 -15.33
CA GLY A 91 7.22 -8.34 -13.91
C GLY A 91 6.07 -7.71 -13.12
N THR A 92 5.53 -8.44 -12.14
CA THR A 92 4.31 -8.01 -11.43
C THR A 92 4.51 -7.85 -9.95
N ILE A 93 3.72 -6.96 -9.35
CA ILE A 93 3.42 -6.97 -7.93
C ILE A 93 2.02 -7.55 -7.76
N THR A 94 1.93 -8.63 -7.01
CA THR A 94 0.67 -9.15 -6.48
C THR A 94 0.63 -8.98 -4.98
N ARG A 95 -0.58 -8.87 -4.43
CA ARG A 95 -0.80 -8.66 -3.01
C ARG A 95 -1.80 -9.65 -2.45
N SER A 96 -1.58 -10.09 -1.21
CA SER A 96 -2.51 -10.95 -0.49
C SER A 96 -2.41 -10.76 1.02
N SER A 97 -3.22 -11.54 1.75
CA SER A 97 -2.97 -11.89 3.14
C SER A 97 -2.22 -13.21 3.27
N GLN A 98 -1.68 -13.46 4.46
CA GLN A 98 -1.05 -14.74 4.81
C GLN A 98 -1.99 -15.95 4.53
N PRO A 99 -1.43 -17.10 4.10
CA PRO A 99 -2.18 -18.33 3.92
C PRO A 99 -2.55 -18.97 5.28
N LEU A 100 -3.63 -19.75 5.31
CA LEU A 100 -4.16 -20.45 6.49
C LEU A 100 -3.56 -21.86 6.62
N VAL A 101 -2.23 -21.95 6.49
CA VAL A 101 -1.48 -23.21 6.65
C VAL A 101 -1.65 -23.75 8.07
N GLY A 102 -1.45 -22.87 9.08
CA GLY A 102 -1.56 -23.22 10.50
C GLY A 102 -0.60 -24.33 10.94
N ILE A 103 -0.75 -24.78 12.19
CA ILE A 103 0.08 -25.84 12.78
C ILE A 103 -0.14 -27.18 12.05
N LYS A 104 -1.34 -27.40 11.51
CA LYS A 104 -1.73 -28.61 10.78
C LYS A 104 -1.14 -28.72 9.36
N GLN A 105 -0.37 -27.74 8.91
CA GLN A 105 0.23 -27.72 7.56
C GLN A 105 -0.81 -27.89 6.45
N ASN A 106 -1.96 -27.22 6.59
CA ASN A 106 -3.03 -27.25 5.60
C ASN A 106 -2.53 -26.75 4.24
N ARG A 107 -3.12 -27.28 3.18
CA ARG A 107 -2.83 -26.91 1.79
C ARG A 107 -4.10 -26.54 1.03
N SER A 108 -3.94 -25.77 -0.03
CA SER A 108 -5.00 -25.48 -0.99
C SER A 108 -4.46 -25.59 -2.40
N ILE A 109 -4.96 -26.57 -3.15
CA ILE A 109 -4.60 -26.78 -4.55
C ILE A 109 -4.99 -25.56 -5.39
N GLN A 110 -6.09 -24.89 -5.05
CA GLN A 110 -6.55 -23.70 -5.75
C GLN A 110 -5.64 -22.48 -5.48
N ASP A 111 -5.15 -22.29 -4.25
CA ASP A 111 -4.17 -21.25 -3.94
C ASP A 111 -2.81 -21.53 -4.60
N GLU A 112 -2.36 -22.78 -4.57
CA GLU A 112 -1.13 -23.22 -5.24
C GLU A 112 -1.20 -22.99 -6.75
N LYS A 113 -2.30 -23.38 -7.40
CA LYS A 113 -2.53 -23.16 -8.84
C LYS A 113 -2.62 -21.66 -9.19
N LEU A 114 -3.24 -20.86 -8.34
CA LEU A 114 -3.31 -19.40 -8.52
C LEU A 114 -1.90 -18.79 -8.47
N LEU A 115 -1.10 -19.14 -7.47
CA LEU A 115 0.27 -18.63 -7.36
C LEU A 115 1.20 -19.14 -8.46
N GLU A 116 1.06 -20.40 -8.88
CA GLU A 116 1.76 -20.94 -10.06
C GLU A 116 1.46 -20.09 -11.30
N ALA A 117 0.17 -19.85 -11.60
CA ALA A 117 -0.21 -19.02 -12.75
C ALA A 117 0.28 -17.56 -12.66
N ILE A 118 0.35 -16.99 -11.45
CA ILE A 118 0.95 -15.66 -11.22
C ILE A 118 2.44 -15.69 -11.57
N PHE A 119 3.16 -16.69 -11.07
CA PHE A 119 4.60 -16.82 -11.25
C PHE A 119 5.02 -17.19 -12.67
N ASP A 120 4.14 -17.88 -13.39
CA ASP A 120 4.30 -18.22 -14.80
C ASP A 120 3.81 -17.11 -15.76
N SER A 121 3.23 -16.03 -15.24
CA SER A 121 2.61 -14.99 -16.07
C SER A 121 3.57 -14.25 -17.01
N ASN A 122 4.89 -14.31 -16.77
CA ASN A 122 5.95 -13.81 -17.65
C ASN A 122 7.14 -14.78 -17.80
N SER A 123 6.92 -16.08 -17.59
CA SER A 123 7.99 -17.08 -17.67
C SER A 123 8.57 -17.26 -19.07
N ASP A 124 7.80 -16.96 -20.13
CA ASP A 124 8.25 -16.94 -21.52
C ASP A 124 9.30 -15.85 -21.82
N LEU A 125 9.47 -14.89 -20.91
CA LEU A 125 10.46 -13.80 -21.02
C LEU A 125 11.65 -14.00 -20.07
N LYS A 126 11.64 -15.05 -19.25
CA LYS A 126 12.64 -15.29 -18.19
C LYS A 126 13.62 -16.38 -18.57
N ASP A 127 14.87 -16.19 -18.17
CA ASP A 127 15.83 -17.29 -18.05
C ASP A 127 15.45 -18.20 -16.86
N GLN A 128 15.75 -19.50 -16.95
CA GLN A 128 15.46 -20.51 -15.92
C GLN A 128 16.14 -20.21 -14.58
N SER A 129 17.19 -19.37 -14.58
CA SER A 129 17.89 -18.93 -13.39
C SER A 129 17.12 -17.89 -12.55
N MET A 130 16.17 -17.17 -13.15
CA MET A 130 15.41 -16.09 -12.50
C MET A 130 14.31 -16.64 -11.59
N LYS A 131 14.24 -16.17 -10.34
CA LYS A 131 13.26 -16.62 -9.34
C LYS A 131 12.19 -15.58 -9.07
N ASN A 132 10.97 -16.04 -8.81
CA ASN A 132 9.91 -15.19 -8.28
C ASN A 132 10.05 -14.99 -6.77
N TYR A 133 9.41 -13.97 -6.22
CA TYR A 133 9.57 -13.60 -4.82
C TYR A 133 8.26 -13.66 -4.02
N ILE A 134 8.36 -14.23 -2.83
CA ILE A 134 7.32 -14.15 -1.80
C ILE A 134 7.88 -13.30 -0.67
N ILE A 135 7.38 -12.07 -0.56
CA ILE A 135 7.78 -11.09 0.43
C ILE A 135 6.75 -11.11 1.57
N ASP A 136 7.12 -11.76 2.67
CA ASP A 136 6.38 -11.67 3.92
C ASP A 136 6.90 -10.46 4.70
N ALA A 137 6.08 -9.43 4.85
CA ALA A 137 6.51 -8.19 5.49
C ALA A 137 6.87 -8.37 6.98
N ARG A 138 6.47 -9.48 7.61
CA ARG A 138 6.62 -9.71 9.06
C ARG A 138 8.05 -10.12 9.44
N PRO A 139 8.42 -9.99 10.73
CA PRO A 139 9.49 -10.77 11.32
C PRO A 139 9.17 -12.27 11.30
N THR A 140 10.20 -13.11 11.20
CA THR A 140 10.07 -14.58 11.15
C THR A 140 9.28 -15.15 12.33
N THR A 141 9.53 -14.62 13.54
CA THR A 141 8.84 -15.01 14.78
C THR A 141 7.31 -14.86 14.67
N ASN A 142 6.86 -13.74 14.10
CA ASN A 142 5.45 -13.41 13.93
C ASN A 142 4.79 -14.22 12.78
N ALA A 143 5.60 -14.87 11.93
CA ALA A 143 5.11 -15.69 10.83
C ALA A 143 4.85 -17.16 11.23
N MET A 144 5.67 -17.72 12.11
CA MET A 144 5.62 -19.14 12.49
C MET A 144 4.28 -19.58 13.09
N GLY A 145 3.59 -18.73 13.86
CA GLY A 145 2.31 -19.09 14.51
C GLY A 145 1.08 -19.07 13.59
N ALA A 146 1.16 -18.40 12.43
CA ALA A 146 0.03 -18.21 11.52
C ALA A 146 0.15 -19.03 10.23
N GLY A 147 1.38 -19.35 9.83
CA GLY A 147 1.69 -20.02 8.58
C GLY A 147 2.29 -19.09 7.53
N PHE A 148 3.00 -19.71 6.59
CA PHE A 148 3.60 -19.11 5.40
C PHE A 148 3.76 -20.19 4.32
N GLU A 149 3.97 -19.76 3.09
CA GLU A 149 4.11 -20.59 1.90
C GLU A 149 5.36 -21.48 1.99
N SER A 150 5.19 -22.81 2.03
CA SER A 150 6.32 -23.77 2.02
C SER A 150 6.98 -23.84 0.64
N THR A 151 8.30 -23.79 0.59
CA THR A 151 9.09 -23.88 -0.67
C THR A 151 8.91 -25.21 -1.40
N GLN A 152 8.41 -26.25 -0.72
CA GLN A 152 8.08 -27.54 -1.34
C GLN A 152 6.81 -27.47 -2.19
N ASN A 153 5.83 -26.66 -1.77
CA ASN A 153 4.52 -26.56 -2.41
C ASN A 153 4.46 -25.39 -3.40
N TYR A 154 5.18 -24.30 -3.11
CA TYR A 154 5.26 -23.10 -3.94
C TYR A 154 6.62 -23.05 -4.63
N LYS A 155 6.76 -23.85 -5.70
CA LYS A 155 8.00 -23.99 -6.48
C LYS A 155 8.36 -22.68 -7.19
N ASN A 156 9.61 -22.59 -7.67
CA ASN A 156 10.12 -21.46 -8.47
C ASN A 156 10.02 -20.08 -7.78
N SER A 157 10.01 -20.08 -6.45
CA SER A 157 9.94 -18.86 -5.64
C SER A 157 10.98 -18.87 -4.52
N LYS A 158 11.45 -17.67 -4.16
CA LYS A 158 12.27 -17.43 -2.97
C LYS A 158 11.44 -16.61 -1.98
N ARG A 159 11.30 -17.13 -0.77
CA ARG A 159 10.59 -16.45 0.32
C ARG A 159 11.57 -15.63 1.16
N MET A 160 11.17 -14.41 1.53
CA MET A 160 11.97 -13.51 2.37
C MET A 160 11.08 -12.83 3.42
N PHE A 161 11.60 -12.70 4.65
CA PHE A 161 10.94 -11.99 5.75
C PHE A 161 11.56 -10.61 5.91
N MET A 162 10.74 -9.56 5.90
CA MET A 162 11.23 -8.17 5.92
C MET A 162 11.44 -7.60 7.32
N GLY A 163 10.95 -8.28 8.37
CA GLY A 163 11.18 -7.81 9.74
C GLY A 163 10.40 -6.56 10.14
N ILE A 164 9.37 -6.15 9.38
CA ILE A 164 8.58 -4.96 9.70
C ILE A 164 7.59 -5.30 10.81
N GLU A 165 7.78 -4.67 11.96
CA GLU A 165 7.01 -4.93 13.18
C GLU A 165 5.50 -4.68 13.05
N ASN A 166 4.74 -5.10 14.06
CA ASN A 166 3.30 -4.96 14.06
C ASN A 166 2.83 -3.54 14.42
N ILE A 167 1.51 -3.30 14.28
CA ILE A 167 0.88 -2.00 14.48
C ILE A 167 1.10 -1.40 15.88
N HIS A 168 1.29 -2.23 16.92
CA HIS A 168 1.47 -1.77 18.29
C HIS A 168 2.86 -1.18 18.49
N VAL A 169 3.89 -1.84 17.94
CA VAL A 169 5.27 -1.34 17.96
C VAL A 169 5.35 0.00 17.21
N MET A 170 4.73 0.11 16.03
CA MET A 170 4.73 1.37 15.28
C MET A 170 4.01 2.51 16.02
N ARG A 171 2.94 2.20 16.77
CA ARG A 171 2.26 3.19 17.61
C ARG A 171 3.15 3.64 18.78
N GLU A 172 3.77 2.70 19.48
CA GLU A 172 4.65 3.00 20.60
C GLU A 172 5.85 3.84 20.16
N SER A 173 6.44 3.52 19.00
CA SER A 173 7.52 4.30 18.39
C SER A 173 7.11 5.74 18.11
N LEU A 174 5.94 5.97 17.49
CA LEU A 174 5.43 7.34 17.26
C LEU A 174 5.08 8.08 18.56
N ASN A 175 4.51 7.39 19.55
CA ASN A 175 4.17 8.03 20.82
C ASN A 175 5.42 8.58 21.51
N LYS A 176 6.49 7.78 21.58
CA LYS A 176 7.79 8.24 22.09
C LYS A 176 8.30 9.43 21.30
N LEU A 177 8.23 9.36 19.97
CA LEU A 177 8.68 10.45 19.11
C LEU A 177 7.98 11.77 19.42
N ILE A 178 6.66 11.74 19.61
CA ILE A 178 5.86 12.94 19.91
C ILE A 178 6.14 13.45 21.33
N GLU A 179 6.28 12.57 22.32
CA GLU A 179 6.58 12.91 23.72
C GLU A 179 7.97 13.55 23.87
N ASP A 180 8.95 13.06 23.10
CA ASP A 180 10.35 13.47 23.17
C ASP A 180 10.69 14.68 22.26
N MET A 181 9.70 15.29 21.60
CA MET A 181 9.95 16.49 20.79
C MET A 181 10.22 17.72 21.68
N GLY A 182 11.41 18.31 21.54
CA GLY A 182 11.81 19.54 22.25
C GLY A 182 12.87 19.36 23.35
N TYR A 183 13.46 18.16 23.49
CA TYR A 183 14.56 17.91 24.42
C TYR A 183 15.91 18.44 23.90
N GLU A 184 16.77 18.91 24.81
CA GLU A 184 18.12 19.44 24.49
C GLU A 184 19.02 18.40 23.77
N ASN A 185 18.83 17.10 24.06
CA ASN A 185 19.55 15.98 23.43
C ASN A 185 18.68 15.24 22.37
N TRP A 186 18.16 15.99 21.40
CA TRP A 186 17.17 15.50 20.45
C TRP A 186 17.61 14.27 19.63
N LEU A 187 18.90 14.15 19.28
CA LEU A 187 19.40 13.02 18.47
C LEU A 187 19.30 11.69 19.23
N SER A 188 19.74 11.66 20.48
CA SER A 188 19.64 10.46 21.33
C SER A 188 18.19 10.13 21.65
N ALA A 189 17.36 11.16 21.84
CA ALA A 189 15.92 10.98 22.04
C ALA A 189 15.27 10.36 20.80
N LEU A 190 15.54 10.88 19.60
CA LEU A 190 15.07 10.31 18.34
C LEU A 190 15.51 8.86 18.16
N GLU A 191 16.77 8.53 18.46
CA GLU A 191 17.28 7.16 18.35
C GLU A 191 16.50 6.19 19.25
N ALA A 192 16.16 6.60 20.48
CA ALA A 192 15.41 5.79 21.44
C ALA A 192 13.96 5.48 21.02
N THR A 193 13.43 6.20 20.03
CA THR A 193 12.08 5.96 19.47
C THR A 193 12.03 4.76 18.51
N ASP A 194 13.16 4.32 17.96
CA ASP A 194 13.26 3.39 16.81
C ASP A 194 12.51 3.86 15.53
N TRP A 195 11.99 5.09 15.47
CA TRP A 195 11.14 5.54 14.36
C TRP A 195 11.87 5.48 13.01
N MET A 196 13.06 6.06 12.94
CA MET A 196 13.89 6.05 11.73
C MET A 196 14.33 4.64 11.33
N LYS A 197 14.48 3.73 12.28
CA LYS A 197 14.79 2.32 12.03
C LYS A 197 13.60 1.61 11.38
N HIS A 198 12.36 1.92 11.78
CA HIS A 198 11.17 1.39 11.12
C HIS A 198 11.02 1.92 9.69
N ILE A 199 11.24 3.22 9.46
CA ILE A 199 11.28 3.82 8.12
C ILE A 199 12.34 3.14 7.24
N LYS A 200 13.54 2.91 7.80
CA LYS A 200 14.61 2.15 7.14
C LYS A 200 14.16 0.76 6.70
N LEU A 201 13.56 -0.04 7.60
CA LEU A 201 13.13 -1.40 7.28
C LEU A 201 12.09 -1.46 6.15
N ILE A 202 11.19 -0.47 6.11
CA ILE A 202 10.22 -0.34 5.02
C ILE A 202 10.96 -0.07 3.70
N LEU A 203 11.88 0.91 3.68
CA LEU A 203 12.63 1.26 2.46
C LEU A 203 13.57 0.13 2.01
N ASP A 204 14.22 -0.59 2.92
CA ASP A 204 15.04 -1.78 2.59
C ASP A 204 14.22 -2.84 1.85
N ALA A 205 12.99 -3.11 2.32
CA ALA A 205 12.08 -4.04 1.66
C ALA A 205 11.65 -3.55 0.27
N VAL A 206 11.38 -2.25 0.13
CA VAL A 206 11.06 -1.62 -1.18
C VAL A 206 12.21 -1.80 -2.17
N ILE A 207 13.46 -1.58 -1.76
CA ILE A 207 14.63 -1.79 -2.61
C ILE A 207 14.68 -3.22 -3.15
N ILE A 208 14.42 -4.22 -2.30
CA ILE A 208 14.39 -5.63 -2.71
C ILE A 208 13.31 -5.88 -3.77
N ILE A 209 12.11 -5.35 -3.55
CA ILE A 209 10.98 -5.51 -4.48
C ILE A 209 11.29 -4.85 -5.83
N VAL A 210 11.76 -3.59 -5.81
CA VAL A 210 12.07 -2.82 -7.01
C VAL A 210 13.18 -3.49 -7.80
N LYS A 211 14.27 -3.93 -7.15
CA LYS A 211 15.36 -4.66 -7.83
C LYS A 211 14.88 -5.97 -8.45
N GLY A 212 14.07 -6.75 -7.73
CA GLY A 212 13.53 -8.00 -8.27
C GLY A 212 12.72 -7.79 -9.54
N ILE A 213 11.89 -6.74 -9.59
CA ILE A 213 11.08 -6.44 -10.77
C ILE A 213 11.93 -5.84 -11.89
N TYR A 214 12.69 -4.80 -11.58
CA TYR A 214 13.41 -4.01 -12.57
C TYR A 214 14.60 -4.77 -13.18
N LEU A 215 15.41 -5.44 -12.36
CA LEU A 215 16.65 -6.09 -12.80
C LEU A 215 16.45 -7.55 -13.20
N GLU A 216 15.49 -8.24 -12.57
CA GLU A 216 15.32 -9.69 -12.73
C GLU A 216 13.99 -10.08 -13.42
N GLY A 217 13.11 -9.10 -13.67
CA GLY A 217 11.77 -9.35 -14.21
C GLY A 217 10.88 -10.20 -13.30
N ALA A 218 11.20 -10.32 -12.01
CA ALA A 218 10.51 -11.20 -11.08
C ALA A 218 9.03 -10.86 -10.92
N ASN A 219 8.20 -11.89 -10.70
CA ASN A 219 6.87 -11.70 -10.12
C ASN A 219 7.01 -11.72 -8.61
N VAL A 220 6.44 -10.72 -7.95
CA VAL A 220 6.57 -10.53 -6.50
C VAL A 220 5.19 -10.62 -5.86
N LEU A 221 5.00 -11.59 -4.97
CA LEU A 221 3.87 -11.65 -4.06
C LEU A 221 4.24 -10.95 -2.75
N ILE A 222 3.55 -9.87 -2.42
CA ILE A 222 3.69 -9.18 -1.14
C ILE A 222 2.52 -9.55 -0.25
N HIS A 223 2.80 -10.07 0.95
CA HIS A 223 1.76 -10.33 1.92
C HIS A 223 2.19 -10.04 3.36
N CYS A 224 1.17 -9.81 4.17
CA CYS A 224 1.28 -9.83 5.63
C CYS A 224 -0.09 -10.23 6.18
N ARG A 225 -0.54 -9.66 7.30
CA ARG A 225 -1.96 -9.77 7.68
C ARG A 225 -2.85 -8.74 6.98
N TRP A 226 -2.45 -7.46 6.96
CA TRP A 226 -3.29 -6.37 6.43
C TRP A 226 -2.50 -5.13 5.99
N ASP A 227 -1.73 -4.55 6.91
CA ASP A 227 -1.28 -3.15 6.80
C ASP A 227 -0.03 -2.96 5.93
N ARG A 228 1.08 -3.61 6.29
CA ARG A 228 2.41 -3.44 5.67
C ARG A 228 2.45 -3.70 4.16
N THR A 229 1.54 -4.56 3.67
CA THR A 229 1.43 -4.85 2.24
C THR A 229 1.13 -3.60 1.42
N ALA A 230 0.29 -2.68 1.93
CA ALA A 230 0.00 -1.43 1.21
C ALA A 230 1.21 -0.49 1.16
N GLN A 231 1.98 -0.42 2.27
CA GLN A 231 3.24 0.36 2.31
C GLN A 231 4.22 -0.12 1.25
N LEU A 232 4.54 -1.42 1.27
CA LEU A 232 5.53 -2.00 0.35
C LEU A 232 5.09 -1.94 -1.11
N SER A 233 3.82 -2.28 -1.38
CA SER A 233 3.26 -2.26 -2.73
C SER A 233 3.24 -0.85 -3.30
N GLY A 234 2.75 0.13 -2.54
CA GLY A 234 2.65 1.52 -2.98
C GLY A 234 4.01 2.17 -3.20
N LEU A 235 4.96 1.99 -2.29
CA LEU A 235 6.30 2.56 -2.42
C LEU A 235 7.10 1.93 -3.55
N ALA A 236 6.99 0.61 -3.76
CA ALA A 236 7.63 -0.04 -4.90
C ALA A 236 7.08 0.50 -6.24
N GLN A 237 5.76 0.71 -6.32
CA GLN A 237 5.12 1.33 -7.48
C GLN A 237 5.61 2.75 -7.73
N LEU A 238 5.71 3.57 -6.68
CA LEU A 238 6.26 4.93 -6.75
C LEU A 238 7.69 4.96 -7.32
N CYS A 239 8.50 3.97 -6.93
CA CYS A 239 9.87 3.80 -7.42
C CYS A 239 9.94 3.29 -8.86
N LEU A 240 9.01 2.42 -9.28
CA LEU A 240 9.01 1.76 -10.59
C LEU A 240 8.34 2.57 -11.70
N ASP A 241 7.33 3.38 -11.38
CA ASP A 241 6.46 4.02 -12.37
C ASP A 241 6.42 5.55 -12.18
N PRO A 242 6.91 6.33 -13.17
CA PRO A 242 6.91 7.79 -13.09
C PRO A 242 5.50 8.40 -13.02
N TYR A 243 4.46 7.69 -13.49
CA TYR A 243 3.07 8.17 -13.37
C TYR A 243 2.71 8.45 -11.92
N PHE A 244 3.07 7.56 -11.00
CA PHE A 244 2.74 7.72 -9.58
C PHE A 244 3.49 8.85 -8.87
N ARG A 245 4.45 9.49 -9.55
CA ARG A 245 5.18 10.67 -9.07
C ARG A 245 4.51 11.98 -9.49
N THR A 246 3.48 11.91 -10.33
CA THR A 246 2.59 13.03 -10.64
C THR A 246 1.55 13.21 -9.53
N ILE A 247 0.97 14.40 -9.39
CA ILE A 247 -0.13 14.68 -8.46
C ILE A 247 -1.29 13.73 -8.72
N GLN A 248 -1.70 13.60 -9.98
CA GLN A 248 -2.80 12.71 -10.37
C GLN A 248 -2.45 11.24 -10.07
N GLY A 249 -1.25 10.80 -10.45
CA GLY A 249 -0.86 9.41 -10.23
C GLY A 249 -0.71 9.07 -8.76
N TYR A 250 -0.19 9.96 -7.91
CA TYR A 250 -0.09 9.70 -6.48
C TYR A 250 -1.48 9.61 -5.82
N ILE A 251 -2.45 10.42 -6.27
CA ILE A 251 -3.86 10.28 -5.87
C ILE A 251 -4.39 8.90 -6.28
N VAL A 252 -4.17 8.48 -7.52
CA VAL A 252 -4.56 7.14 -8.01
C VAL A 252 -3.88 6.03 -7.21
N LEU A 253 -2.61 6.19 -6.85
CA LEU A 253 -1.86 5.23 -6.04
C LEU A 253 -2.52 5.05 -4.66
N ILE A 254 -2.93 6.14 -4.01
CA ILE A 254 -3.62 6.10 -2.72
C ILE A 254 -5.01 5.49 -2.85
N GLU A 255 -5.81 5.96 -3.82
CA GLU A 255 -7.15 5.45 -4.07
C GLU A 255 -7.14 3.94 -4.37
N LYS A 256 -6.18 3.49 -5.18
CA LYS A 256 -5.96 2.06 -5.47
C LYS A 256 -5.44 1.31 -4.25
N GLU A 257 -4.19 1.54 -3.84
CA GLU A 257 -3.48 0.64 -2.93
C GLU A 257 -3.96 0.70 -1.47
N TRP A 258 -4.60 1.80 -1.08
CA TRP A 258 -5.01 2.03 0.30
C TRP A 258 -6.53 2.05 0.44
N ILE A 259 -7.23 2.84 -0.36
CA ILE A 259 -8.67 3.03 -0.18
C ILE A 259 -9.45 1.82 -0.72
N SER A 260 -9.26 1.46 -2.00
CA SER A 260 -9.97 0.35 -2.66
C SER A 260 -9.60 -1.01 -2.06
N PHE A 261 -8.30 -1.23 -1.82
CA PHE A 261 -7.79 -2.44 -1.17
C PHE A 261 -8.03 -2.51 0.34
N GLY A 262 -8.76 -1.54 0.91
CA GLY A 262 -9.35 -1.65 2.23
C GLY A 262 -8.36 -1.53 3.38
N HIS A 263 -7.42 -0.58 3.32
CA HIS A 263 -6.72 -0.15 4.53
C HIS A 263 -7.73 0.36 5.57
N LYS A 264 -7.52 -0.05 6.83
CA LYS A 264 -8.46 0.20 7.93
C LYS A 264 -8.33 1.61 8.49
N PHE A 265 -8.55 2.64 7.68
CA PHE A 265 -8.33 4.04 8.07
C PHE A 265 -9.10 4.43 9.35
N LEU A 266 -10.38 4.06 9.46
CA LEU A 266 -11.19 4.32 10.65
C LEU A 266 -10.54 3.78 11.93
N ASP A 267 -9.99 2.57 11.88
CA ASP A 267 -9.38 1.92 13.04
C ASP A 267 -7.94 2.44 13.29
N ARG A 268 -7.15 2.63 12.24
CA ARG A 268 -5.73 3.02 12.31
C ARG A 268 -5.55 4.48 12.71
N CYS A 269 -6.42 5.35 12.22
CA CYS A 269 -6.41 6.79 12.51
C CYS A 269 -7.25 7.15 13.73
N GLY A 270 -7.98 6.19 14.30
CA GLY A 270 -8.70 6.39 15.56
C GLY A 270 -9.86 7.36 15.47
N HIS A 271 -10.55 7.48 14.33
CA HIS A 271 -11.62 8.49 14.15
C HIS A 271 -12.80 8.34 15.13
N LEU A 272 -12.96 7.16 15.74
CA LEU A 272 -13.96 6.89 16.80
C LEU A 272 -13.32 6.61 18.18
N SER A 273 -12.01 6.77 18.31
CA SER A 273 -11.30 6.50 19.54
C SER A 273 -11.53 7.63 20.54
N LYS A 274 -12.41 7.39 21.52
CA LYS A 274 -12.72 8.38 22.57
C LYS A 274 -11.82 8.27 23.80
N HIS A 275 -11.21 7.11 24.04
CA HIS A 275 -10.39 6.86 25.24
C HIS A 275 -9.17 5.94 24.97
N PRO A 276 -8.00 6.20 25.60
CA PRO A 276 -6.78 5.40 25.44
C PRO A 276 -6.90 3.91 25.82
N LYS A 277 -7.85 3.55 26.69
CA LYS A 277 -8.08 2.16 27.09
C LYS A 277 -9.08 1.43 26.19
N SER A 278 -9.70 2.11 25.24
CA SER A 278 -10.69 1.50 24.34
C SER A 278 -10.05 0.50 23.39
N HIS A 279 -10.81 -0.53 22.98
CA HIS A 279 -10.36 -1.45 21.93
C HIS A 279 -10.02 -0.72 20.62
N HIS A 280 -10.74 0.36 20.30
CA HIS A 280 -10.46 1.20 19.14
C HIS A 280 -9.08 1.85 19.21
N TYR A 281 -8.67 2.33 20.40
CA TYR A 281 -7.32 2.89 20.58
C TYR A 281 -6.22 1.84 20.37
N LYS A 282 -6.44 0.59 20.80
CA LYS A 282 -5.47 -0.51 20.61
C LYS A 282 -5.26 -0.87 19.13
N GLU A 283 -6.20 -0.53 18.25
CA GLU A 283 -6.08 -0.70 16.80
C GLU A 283 -5.43 0.49 16.08
N CYS A 284 -5.25 1.63 16.76
CA CYS A 284 -4.61 2.82 16.19
C CYS A 284 -3.13 2.58 15.92
N SER A 285 -2.64 3.05 14.77
CA SER A 285 -1.24 2.90 14.35
C SER A 285 -0.92 3.77 13.14
N PRO A 286 0.28 4.37 13.06
CA PRO A 286 0.64 5.35 12.03
C PRO A 286 1.09 4.71 10.71
N VAL A 287 0.40 3.68 10.23
CA VAL A 287 0.82 2.91 9.04
C VAL A 287 0.84 3.79 7.78
N PHE A 288 -0.24 4.53 7.51
CA PHE A 288 -0.29 5.44 6.36
C PHE A 288 0.64 6.65 6.55
N HIS A 289 0.82 7.11 7.79
CA HIS A 289 1.79 8.14 8.11
C HIS A 289 3.22 7.70 7.75
N GLN A 290 3.64 6.49 8.13
CA GLN A 290 4.94 5.95 7.70
C GLN A 290 5.08 5.85 6.18
N PHE A 291 3.98 5.59 5.44
CA PHE A 291 3.99 5.60 3.98
C PHE A 291 4.25 7.00 3.39
N LEU A 292 3.59 8.02 3.94
CA LEU A 292 3.86 9.42 3.56
C LEU A 292 5.29 9.82 3.91
N GLU A 293 5.80 9.39 5.06
CA GLU A 293 7.18 9.67 5.46
C GLU A 293 8.18 8.98 4.55
N CYS A 294 7.99 7.69 4.23
CA CYS A 294 8.82 7.02 3.23
C CYS A 294 8.75 7.72 1.86
N THR A 295 7.59 8.22 1.45
CA THR A 295 7.47 9.02 0.23
C THR A 295 8.33 10.28 0.32
N TRP A 296 8.22 11.02 1.44
CA TRP A 296 9.04 12.20 1.68
C TRP A 296 10.54 11.89 1.68
N GLN A 297 10.99 10.79 2.30
CA GLN A 297 12.41 10.37 2.25
C GLN A 297 12.88 10.15 0.81
N ILE A 298 12.05 9.52 -0.04
CA ILE A 298 12.37 9.32 -1.45
C ILE A 298 12.45 10.66 -2.18
N MET A 299 11.52 11.59 -1.92
CA MET A 299 11.54 12.94 -2.50
C MET A 299 12.81 13.72 -2.12
N GLN A 300 13.27 13.63 -0.86
CA GLN A 300 14.49 14.30 -0.40
C GLN A 300 15.74 13.83 -1.17
N GLN A 301 15.74 12.59 -1.63
CA GLN A 301 16.83 11.99 -2.41
C GLN A 301 16.70 12.26 -3.92
N ASN A 302 15.51 12.67 -4.38
CA ASN A 302 15.16 12.82 -5.80
C ASN A 302 14.36 14.13 -6.00
N PRO A 303 15.00 15.31 -5.82
CA PRO A 303 14.30 16.59 -5.73
C PRO A 303 13.54 17.01 -7.00
N THR A 304 13.90 16.46 -8.16
CA THR A 304 13.29 16.79 -9.45
C THR A 304 12.33 15.73 -9.96
N HIS A 305 12.16 14.58 -9.29
CA HIS A 305 11.40 13.44 -9.83
C HIS A 305 9.91 13.46 -9.52
N PHE A 306 9.44 14.37 -8.66
CA PHE A 306 8.06 14.43 -8.18
C PHE A 306 7.40 15.74 -8.60
N GLU A 307 6.20 15.65 -9.18
CA GLU A 307 5.39 16.82 -9.56
C GLU A 307 4.87 17.54 -8.33
N PHE A 308 4.64 16.80 -7.23
CA PHE A 308 4.16 17.36 -5.97
C PHE A 308 5.30 17.70 -5.01
N ASN A 309 5.10 18.75 -4.22
CA ASN A 309 6.01 19.21 -3.19
C ASN A 309 5.64 18.64 -1.80
N GLU A 310 6.43 18.97 -0.78
CA GLU A 310 6.20 18.52 0.60
C GLU A 310 4.83 18.94 1.15
N ARG A 311 4.32 20.13 0.79
CA ARG A 311 3.03 20.63 1.26
C ARG A 311 1.88 19.70 0.85
N PHE A 312 1.97 19.08 -0.33
CA PHE A 312 1.00 18.09 -0.76
C PHE A 312 0.90 16.91 0.21
N LEU A 313 2.04 16.36 0.66
CA LEU A 313 2.05 15.25 1.61
C LEU A 313 1.53 15.67 2.99
N VAL A 314 1.87 16.88 3.45
CA VAL A 314 1.37 17.43 4.71
C VAL A 314 -0.16 17.60 4.68
N ASP A 315 -0.72 18.12 3.58
CA ASP A 315 -2.18 18.30 3.45
C ASP A 315 -2.92 16.95 3.34
N VAL A 316 -2.33 15.95 2.69
CA VAL A 316 -2.83 14.56 2.71
C VAL A 316 -2.86 14.04 4.15
N PHE A 317 -1.78 14.26 4.91
CA PHE A 317 -1.68 13.86 6.31
C PHE A 317 -2.73 14.56 7.18
N GLU A 318 -2.98 15.85 6.98
CA GLU A 318 -4.02 16.57 7.72
C GLU A 318 -5.42 16.07 7.35
N GLY A 319 -5.65 15.81 6.06
CA GLY A 319 -6.87 15.19 5.55
C GLY A 319 -7.20 13.83 6.17
N LEU A 320 -6.16 13.06 6.53
CA LEU A 320 -6.29 11.76 7.19
C LEU A 320 -7.00 11.84 8.55
N TYR A 321 -6.71 12.88 9.33
CA TYR A 321 -7.19 13.00 10.72
C TYR A 321 -8.34 13.99 10.87
N SER A 322 -8.47 14.97 9.97
CA SER A 322 -9.48 16.03 10.07
C SER A 322 -10.92 15.52 9.98
N CYS A 323 -11.14 14.36 9.36
CA CYS A 323 -12.46 13.81 9.06
C CYS A 323 -13.38 14.82 8.31
N GLN A 324 -12.79 15.76 7.57
CA GLN A 324 -13.51 16.75 6.76
C GLN A 324 -13.97 16.20 5.41
N PHE A 325 -13.30 15.14 4.94
CA PHE A 325 -13.52 14.55 3.62
C PHE A 325 -13.87 13.06 3.75
N GLY A 326 -14.46 12.50 2.69
CA GLY A 326 -14.91 11.11 2.67
C GLY A 326 -13.82 10.06 2.47
N ASN A 327 -12.71 10.41 1.82
CA ASN A 327 -11.73 9.46 1.25
C ASN A 327 -11.17 8.50 2.31
N PHE A 328 -10.77 9.05 3.45
CA PHE A 328 -10.13 8.28 4.53
C PHE A 328 -11.11 7.78 5.59
N LEU A 329 -12.42 7.92 5.40
CA LEU A 329 -13.39 7.35 6.34
C LEU A 329 -13.57 5.84 6.14
N LEU A 330 -13.97 5.15 7.21
CA LEU A 330 -14.27 3.71 7.24
C LEU A 330 -13.06 2.82 6.90
N ASN A 331 -13.28 1.51 6.80
CA ASN A 331 -12.21 0.51 6.74
C ASN A 331 -12.11 -0.22 5.39
N CYS A 332 -13.10 -0.10 4.51
CA CYS A 332 -13.06 -0.74 3.19
C CYS A 332 -14.05 -0.09 2.21
N GLU A 333 -13.83 -0.34 0.92
CA GLU A 333 -14.65 0.15 -0.19
C GLU A 333 -16.13 -0.22 -0.02
N HIS A 334 -16.44 -1.49 0.32
CA HIS A 334 -17.81 -1.94 0.60
C HIS A 334 -18.52 -1.05 1.63
N ASP A 335 -17.85 -0.76 2.74
CA ASP A 335 -18.45 0.02 3.83
C ASP A 335 -18.65 1.49 3.39
N ARG A 336 -17.76 2.04 2.56
CA ARG A 336 -17.91 3.39 1.97
C ARG A 336 -19.11 3.48 1.04
N TYR A 337 -19.30 2.49 0.17
CA TYR A 337 -20.50 2.41 -0.68
C TYR A 337 -21.78 2.27 0.14
N SER A 338 -21.83 1.31 1.07
CA SER A 338 -23.04 1.04 1.85
C SER A 338 -23.44 2.18 2.79
N ARG A 339 -22.47 2.99 3.26
CA ARG A 339 -22.72 4.21 4.04
C ARG A 339 -22.92 5.47 3.19
N GLY A 340 -22.89 5.34 1.87
CA GLY A 340 -23.09 6.45 0.95
C GLY A 340 -22.04 7.55 1.07
N ILE A 341 -20.77 7.21 1.36
CA ILE A 341 -19.68 8.19 1.47
C ILE A 341 -19.58 9.02 0.19
N TYR A 342 -19.49 8.33 -0.95
CA TYR A 342 -19.39 8.94 -2.28
C TYR A 342 -20.60 9.81 -2.68
N LYS A 343 -21.74 9.66 -2.00
CA LYS A 343 -22.96 10.45 -2.26
C LYS A 343 -23.16 11.62 -1.31
N ASN A 344 -22.59 11.56 -0.11
CA ASN A 344 -22.94 12.44 1.00
C ASN A 344 -21.74 13.17 1.61
N THR A 345 -20.57 13.10 0.96
CA THR A 345 -19.34 13.76 1.42
C THR A 345 -18.54 14.28 0.22
N VAL A 346 -17.57 15.16 0.48
CA VAL A 346 -16.68 15.74 -0.54
C VAL A 346 -15.33 15.00 -0.56
N SER A 347 -14.72 14.90 -1.73
CA SER A 347 -13.38 14.32 -1.91
C SER A 347 -12.30 15.37 -1.65
N ILE A 348 -11.30 15.03 -0.83
CA ILE A 348 -10.13 15.91 -0.59
C ILE A 348 -9.37 16.20 -1.88
N TRP A 349 -9.35 15.23 -2.81
CA TRP A 349 -8.64 15.35 -4.08
C TRP A 349 -9.16 16.49 -4.93
N GLN A 350 -10.47 16.76 -4.90
CA GLN A 350 -11.06 17.88 -5.62
C GLN A 350 -10.55 19.21 -5.08
N ILE A 351 -10.54 19.36 -3.75
CA ILE A 351 -10.02 20.58 -3.11
C ILE A 351 -8.54 20.78 -3.45
N MET A 352 -7.74 19.72 -3.37
CA MET A 352 -6.31 19.78 -3.64
C MET A 352 -6.02 20.06 -5.12
N THR A 353 -6.72 19.42 -6.05
CA THR A 353 -6.51 19.62 -7.48
C THR A 353 -7.05 20.96 -7.99
N ASN A 354 -8.12 21.50 -7.39
CA ASN A 354 -8.57 22.88 -7.64
C ASN A 354 -7.55 23.92 -7.16
N ASN A 355 -6.69 23.56 -6.20
CA ASN A 355 -5.63 24.40 -5.65
C ASN A 355 -4.22 23.90 -6.06
N LYS A 356 -4.10 23.27 -7.26
CA LYS A 356 -2.89 22.55 -7.69
C LYS A 356 -1.60 23.39 -7.57
N ASP A 357 -1.66 24.70 -7.82
CA ASP A 357 -0.51 25.60 -7.78
C ASP A 357 0.24 25.61 -6.44
N LYS A 358 -0.44 25.31 -5.32
CA LYS A 358 0.20 25.19 -4.00
C LYS A 358 1.08 23.96 -3.88
N TYR A 359 0.82 22.95 -4.70
CA TYR A 359 1.38 21.62 -4.59
C TYR A 359 2.45 21.33 -5.63
N ILE A 360 2.55 22.13 -6.69
CA ILE A 360 3.52 21.91 -7.75
C ILE A 360 4.95 22.14 -7.22
N ASN A 361 5.80 21.15 -7.45
CA ASN A 361 7.24 21.27 -7.35
C ASN A 361 7.77 21.99 -8.61
N LYS A 362 8.38 23.16 -8.42
CA LYS A 362 8.89 23.98 -9.53
C LYS A 362 10.10 23.36 -10.24
N ASP A 363 10.80 22.46 -9.57
CA ASP A 363 11.98 21.76 -10.10
C ASP A 363 11.62 20.41 -10.74
N TYR A 364 10.33 20.09 -10.87
CA TYR A 364 9.89 18.83 -11.45
C TYR A 364 10.34 18.66 -12.90
N LEU A 365 10.95 17.52 -13.18
CA LEU A 365 11.28 17.02 -14.50
C LEU A 365 10.57 15.67 -14.69
N PRO A 366 9.86 15.45 -15.82
CA PRO A 366 9.15 14.19 -16.08
C PRO A 366 10.11 13.06 -16.48
N LEU A 367 10.99 12.68 -15.55
CA LEU A 367 11.99 11.63 -15.74
C LEU A 367 11.35 10.25 -15.59
N GLU A 368 11.68 9.34 -16.51
CA GLU A 368 11.11 7.99 -16.59
C GLU A 368 11.94 6.90 -15.89
N ASP A 369 13.07 7.28 -15.27
CA ASP A 369 13.98 6.35 -14.64
C ASP A 369 13.38 5.68 -13.39
N VAL A 370 13.79 4.44 -13.13
CA VAL A 370 13.44 3.72 -11.90
C VAL A 370 14.29 4.22 -10.73
N MET A 371 13.65 4.58 -9.62
CA MET A 371 14.34 5.07 -8.42
C MET A 371 14.65 3.91 -7.46
N LEU A 372 15.88 3.87 -6.93
CA LEU A 372 16.27 2.98 -5.83
C LEU A 372 16.57 3.84 -4.60
N PRO A 373 15.70 3.84 -3.57
CA PRO A 373 15.94 4.67 -2.41
C PRO A 373 17.17 4.20 -1.62
N LEU A 374 17.87 5.15 -1.01
CA LEU A 374 18.98 4.90 -0.10
C LEU A 374 18.45 4.84 1.33
N ALA A 375 18.39 3.63 1.89
CA ALA A 375 17.84 3.38 3.22
C ALA A 375 18.90 3.35 4.34
N ALA A 376 20.15 3.72 4.08
CA ALA A 376 21.17 3.77 5.13
C ALA A 376 20.86 4.93 6.10
N PRO A 377 21.13 4.79 7.42
CA PRO A 377 20.71 5.79 8.42
C PRO A 377 21.13 7.24 8.10
N PHE A 378 22.33 7.44 7.56
CA PHE A 378 22.85 8.77 7.21
C PHE A 378 22.21 9.41 5.97
N HIS A 379 21.44 8.66 5.19
CA HIS A 379 20.64 9.20 4.09
C HIS A 379 19.21 9.54 4.49
N LEU A 380 18.75 9.06 5.65
CA LEU A 380 17.42 9.35 6.16
C LEU A 380 17.44 10.65 6.95
N ARG A 381 16.43 11.49 6.74
CA ARG A 381 16.30 12.79 7.39
C ARG A 381 15.12 12.79 8.34
N PHE A 382 15.18 13.59 9.40
CA PHE A 382 14.00 13.84 10.22
C PHE A 382 13.04 14.79 9.50
N TRP A 383 11.75 14.46 9.44
CA TRP A 383 10.76 15.24 8.70
C TRP A 383 10.28 16.47 9.48
N HIS A 384 11.15 17.46 9.64
CA HIS A 384 10.88 18.68 10.39
C HIS A 384 9.60 19.39 9.94
N GLY A 385 9.34 19.50 8.63
CA GLY A 385 8.16 20.19 8.11
C GLY A 385 6.82 19.52 8.44
N LEU A 386 6.82 18.26 8.89
CA LEU A 386 5.64 17.61 9.44
C LEU A 386 5.61 17.70 10.97
N TYR A 387 6.68 17.27 11.62
CA TYR A 387 6.73 17.10 13.07
C TYR A 387 6.85 18.42 13.84
N CYS A 388 7.53 19.42 13.28
CA CYS A 388 7.77 20.73 13.91
C CYS A 388 6.94 21.85 13.27
N ARG A 389 5.82 21.55 12.61
CA ARG A 389 5.06 22.55 11.84
C ARG A 389 4.29 23.58 12.67
N PHE A 390 4.19 23.36 13.98
CA PHE A 390 3.50 24.23 14.93
C PHE A 390 4.43 24.87 15.97
N SER A 391 5.74 24.61 15.89
CA SER A 391 6.74 25.16 16.81
C SER A 391 7.22 26.54 16.38
#